data_AF-A0A353WKN6-F1
#
_entry.id   AF-A0A353WKN6-F1
#
_cell.length_a   1.000
_cell.length_b   1.000
_cell.length_c   1.000
_cell.angle_alpha   90.00
_cell.angle_beta   90.00
_cell.angle_gamma   90.00
#
_symmetry.space_group_name_H-M   'P 1'
#
loop_
_entity.id
_entity.type
_entity.pdbx_description
1 polymer ?
#
loop_
_entity_poly.entity_id
_entity_poly.type
_entity_poly.pdbx_seq_one_letter_code
_entity_poly.pdbx_strand_id
1 'polypeptide(L)'
;MVDYVGTDSNDYIDGGFTSDDSYSLGAGNDTVFNETAGYDTYIGGTGDDFIYDAGGNDAYIFNIGDGHDSIVDLGGLDVIRFGEGINKANTAFSRVGDDVVINLRENATDSITITNWFMQSNYDFRIETIEFADGTSYEAVEVENIIDGLLVVGTDYSDSLIGDSRDNTLIGYLGNDVYTGGTGNDTIIDDAGNEVYNFSAGDGQDTISDYAGTDVINFNGISKNAAIYTQDGNNLVITFQNSTDQITISNWYLSDSNKIETLHFADGDVLSGDIGTSPVLPDPTIVGTDGADVLFGTLGDDTIAGGKGFDIFHDHGGSDTYLFNKGDGTDSIFDMSLKKNNSDVDTALFGADVQKTDVAFYM
;
A
#
# COMPACT_ATOMS: atom_id res chain seq x y z
N MET A 1 -17.58 20.59 -37.26
CA MET A 1 -16.30 20.05 -37.71
C MET A 1 -15.68 20.94 -38.75
N VAL A 2 -15.13 22.00 -38.20
CA VAL A 2 -14.07 22.83 -38.75
C VAL A 2 -12.77 22.34 -38.11
N ASP A 3 -11.71 22.26 -38.91
CA ASP A 3 -10.37 21.99 -38.42
C ASP A 3 -9.61 23.32 -38.43
N TYR A 4 -9.34 23.85 -37.24
CA TYR A 4 -8.54 25.03 -37.02
C TYR A 4 -7.07 24.63 -36.90
N VAL A 5 -6.25 25.17 -37.80
CA VAL A 5 -4.81 24.91 -37.84
C VAL A 5 -4.08 26.24 -37.68
N GLY A 6 -3.30 26.35 -36.61
CA GLY A 6 -2.42 27.48 -36.37
C GLY A 6 -1.10 27.38 -37.14
N THR A 7 -0.11 28.12 -36.65
CA THR A 7 1.19 28.35 -37.25
C THR A 7 2.30 28.13 -36.21
N ASP A 8 3.56 28.37 -36.59
CA ASP A 8 4.69 28.34 -35.64
C ASP A 8 4.86 29.69 -34.91
N SER A 9 3.78 30.45 -34.72
CA SER A 9 3.75 31.77 -34.09
C SER A 9 2.48 31.91 -33.28
N ASN A 10 2.50 32.79 -32.27
CA ASN A 10 1.32 33.06 -31.44
C ASN A 10 0.06 33.37 -32.26
N ASP A 11 -0.90 32.47 -32.18
CA ASP A 11 -2.17 32.52 -32.87
C ASP A 11 -3.32 32.85 -31.89
N TYR A 12 -4.36 33.46 -32.44
CA TYR A 12 -5.63 33.68 -31.74
C TYR A 12 -6.73 33.08 -32.59
N ILE A 13 -7.44 32.10 -32.03
CA ILE A 13 -8.53 31.39 -32.68
C ILE A 13 -9.84 31.66 -31.95
N ASP A 14 -10.83 32.12 -32.72
CA ASP A 14 -12.23 32.23 -32.29
C ASP A 14 -12.97 31.03 -32.91
N GLY A 15 -13.41 30.09 -32.07
CA GLY A 15 -13.99 28.80 -32.45
C GLY A 15 -15.28 28.90 -33.28
N GLY A 16 -15.90 30.08 -33.33
CA GLY A 16 -17.09 30.32 -34.14
C GLY A 16 -18.36 29.67 -33.58
N PHE A 17 -19.25 29.21 -34.46
CA PHE A 17 -20.62 28.74 -34.11
C PHE A 17 -20.89 27.27 -34.45
N THR A 18 -19.85 26.49 -34.72
CA THR A 18 -19.94 25.04 -34.94
C THR A 18 -19.74 24.31 -33.62
N SER A 19 -20.29 23.09 -33.49
CA SER A 19 -20.34 22.40 -32.20
C SER A 19 -19.20 21.41 -31.97
N ASP A 20 -18.63 20.81 -33.01
CA ASP A 20 -17.67 19.70 -32.85
C ASP A 20 -16.49 19.98 -33.76
N ASP A 21 -15.41 20.56 -33.24
CA ASP A 21 -14.29 21.09 -34.00
C ASP A 21 -12.94 20.55 -33.50
N SER A 22 -11.89 20.76 -34.29
CA SER A 22 -10.54 20.37 -33.90
C SER A 22 -9.60 21.56 -34.00
N TYR A 23 -8.70 21.68 -33.02
CA TYR A 23 -7.76 22.78 -32.87
C TYR A 23 -6.35 22.21 -32.78
N SER A 24 -5.51 22.52 -33.75
CA SER A 24 -4.08 22.17 -33.75
C SER A 24 -3.29 23.45 -33.90
N LEU A 25 -2.82 24.01 -32.78
CA LEU A 25 -2.33 25.39 -32.73
C LEU A 25 -0.88 25.49 -33.21
N GLY A 26 -0.02 24.56 -32.80
CA GLY A 26 1.30 24.40 -33.40
C GLY A 26 2.40 24.80 -32.44
N ALA A 27 3.11 25.88 -32.73
CA ALA A 27 4.14 26.40 -31.83
C ALA A 27 3.92 27.89 -31.58
N GLY A 28 4.30 28.35 -30.40
CA GLY A 28 4.01 29.73 -29.97
C GLY A 28 3.07 29.72 -28.78
N ASN A 29 2.82 30.89 -28.21
CA ASN A 29 1.87 31.01 -27.12
C ASN A 29 0.51 31.37 -27.71
N ASP A 30 -0.32 30.36 -27.90
CA ASP A 30 -1.56 30.43 -28.64
C ASP A 30 -2.76 30.66 -27.71
N THR A 31 -3.85 31.15 -28.29
CA THR A 31 -5.07 31.46 -27.55
C THR A 31 -6.28 30.96 -28.32
N VAL A 32 -7.09 30.13 -27.70
CA VAL A 32 -8.39 29.70 -28.21
C VAL A 32 -9.49 30.23 -27.32
N PHE A 33 -10.49 30.84 -27.96
CA PHE A 33 -11.78 31.15 -27.35
C PHE A 33 -12.87 30.42 -28.13
N ASN A 34 -13.36 29.32 -27.57
CA ASN A 34 -14.55 28.64 -28.05
C ASN A 34 -15.73 28.96 -27.12
N GLU A 35 -16.77 29.60 -27.66
CA GLU A 35 -17.99 29.94 -26.91
C GLU A 35 -19.16 29.01 -27.27
N THR A 36 -18.93 27.99 -28.08
CA THR A 36 -19.97 27.06 -28.55
C THR A 36 -19.74 25.67 -27.98
N ALA A 37 -20.80 25.09 -27.43
CA ALA A 37 -20.73 23.75 -26.87
C ALA A 37 -20.68 22.64 -27.93
N GLY A 38 -19.89 21.60 -27.67
CA GLY A 38 -20.07 20.28 -28.27
C GLY A 38 -18.94 19.28 -28.00
N TYR A 39 -18.27 18.77 -29.03
CA TYR A 39 -17.24 17.73 -28.88
C TYR A 39 -15.97 18.15 -29.59
N ASP A 40 -15.15 18.90 -28.87
CA ASP A 40 -13.97 19.55 -29.38
C ASP A 40 -12.70 18.79 -29.01
N THR A 41 -11.65 18.98 -29.81
CA THR A 41 -10.32 18.42 -29.52
C THR A 41 -9.27 19.49 -29.69
N TYR A 42 -8.47 19.70 -28.65
CA TYR A 42 -7.42 20.70 -28.58
C TYR A 42 -6.04 20.05 -28.50
N ILE A 43 -5.15 20.50 -29.39
CA ILE A 43 -3.73 20.24 -29.36
C ILE A 43 -3.07 21.61 -29.36
N GLY A 44 -2.64 22.08 -28.18
CA GLY A 44 -1.89 23.33 -28.04
C GLY A 44 -0.60 23.26 -28.86
N GLY A 45 0.20 22.22 -28.56
CA GLY A 45 1.51 22.06 -29.17
C GLY A 45 2.54 22.71 -28.27
N THR A 46 3.61 23.29 -28.82
CA THR A 46 4.70 23.81 -27.98
C THR A 46 4.52 25.29 -27.68
N GLY A 47 4.50 25.68 -26.42
CA GLY A 47 4.45 27.08 -26.01
C GLY A 47 3.82 27.23 -24.64
N ASP A 48 3.23 28.38 -24.35
CA ASP A 48 2.35 28.49 -23.17
C ASP A 48 0.97 28.88 -23.71
N ASP A 49 0.09 27.89 -23.87
CA ASP A 49 -1.18 28.05 -24.55
C ASP A 49 -2.33 28.32 -23.59
N PHE A 50 -3.32 29.07 -24.05
CA PHE A 50 -4.55 29.33 -23.31
C PHE A 50 -5.76 28.85 -24.09
N ILE A 51 -6.53 27.94 -23.50
CA ILE A 51 -7.75 27.40 -24.06
C ILE A 51 -8.91 27.77 -23.15
N TYR A 52 -9.87 28.52 -23.69
CA TYR A 52 -11.18 28.71 -23.10
C TYR A 52 -12.19 27.95 -23.94
N ASP A 53 -12.87 27.01 -23.30
CA ASP A 53 -13.89 26.21 -23.93
C ASP A 53 -15.27 26.44 -23.30
N ALA A 54 -16.31 26.24 -24.11
CA ALA A 54 -17.66 26.15 -23.62
C ALA A 54 -17.87 24.81 -22.91
N GLY A 55 -19.12 24.43 -22.64
CA GLY A 55 -19.37 23.08 -22.15
C GLY A 55 -19.41 22.08 -23.30
N GLY A 56 -19.29 20.79 -23.03
CA GLY A 56 -19.17 19.82 -24.10
C GLY A 56 -18.75 18.47 -23.55
N ASN A 57 -18.20 17.59 -24.37
CA ASN A 57 -17.36 16.51 -23.86
C ASN A 57 -16.08 16.58 -24.70
N ASP A 58 -15.11 17.28 -24.17
CA ASP A 58 -13.99 17.82 -24.92
C ASP A 58 -12.69 17.10 -24.57
N ALA A 59 -11.72 17.18 -25.47
CA ALA A 59 -10.45 16.48 -25.34
C ALA A 59 -9.26 17.42 -25.47
N TYR A 60 -8.42 17.46 -24.43
CA TYR A 60 -7.22 18.27 -24.38
C TYR A 60 -6.00 17.36 -24.45
N ILE A 61 -5.19 17.47 -25.49
CA ILE A 61 -4.01 16.63 -25.71
C ILE A 61 -2.77 17.39 -25.27
N PHE A 62 -1.98 16.77 -24.39
CA PHE A 62 -0.74 17.35 -23.86
C PHE A 62 0.41 16.36 -23.92
N ASN A 63 1.57 16.81 -24.37
CA ASN A 63 2.79 16.02 -24.54
C ASN A 63 3.97 16.68 -23.82
N ILE A 64 5.05 15.92 -23.66
CA ILE A 64 6.31 16.45 -23.14
C ILE A 64 6.85 17.51 -24.12
N GLY A 65 7.17 18.69 -23.59
CA GLY A 65 7.65 19.86 -24.31
C GLY A 65 6.56 20.82 -24.75
N ASP A 66 5.29 20.55 -24.40
CA ASP A 66 4.16 21.41 -24.75
C ASP A 66 4.16 22.71 -23.92
N GLY A 67 4.89 22.76 -22.79
CA GLY A 67 5.11 23.97 -21.99
C GLY A 67 4.05 24.20 -20.90
N HIS A 68 3.69 25.46 -20.63
CA HIS A 68 2.81 25.82 -19.51
C HIS A 68 1.41 26.23 -19.96
N ASP A 69 0.55 25.25 -20.18
CA ASP A 69 -0.78 25.47 -20.72
C ASP A 69 -1.83 25.78 -19.65
N SER A 70 -2.87 26.50 -20.03
CA SER A 70 -3.99 26.89 -19.18
C SER A 70 -5.33 26.59 -19.85
N ILE A 71 -6.20 25.90 -19.12
CA ILE A 71 -7.54 25.51 -19.58
C ILE A 71 -8.59 26.18 -18.69
N VAL A 72 -9.62 26.74 -19.32
CA VAL A 72 -10.90 27.11 -18.70
C VAL A 72 -11.98 26.28 -19.39
N ASP A 73 -12.49 25.28 -18.68
CA ASP A 73 -13.58 24.42 -19.14
C ASP A 73 -14.89 24.87 -18.47
N LEU A 74 -15.99 25.00 -19.21
CA LEU A 74 -17.28 25.43 -18.65
C LEU A 74 -18.24 24.27 -18.31
N GLY A 75 -17.82 23.03 -18.57
CA GLY A 75 -18.36 21.82 -17.99
C GLY A 75 -18.77 20.78 -19.00
N GLY A 76 -18.61 19.52 -18.64
CA GLY A 76 -18.80 18.45 -19.59
C GLY A 76 -18.53 17.08 -19.00
N LEU A 77 -18.14 16.16 -19.86
CA LEU A 77 -17.38 14.96 -19.47
C LEU A 77 -16.08 15.00 -20.27
N ASP A 78 -15.14 15.77 -19.73
CA ASP A 78 -13.96 16.23 -20.44
C ASP A 78 -12.74 15.40 -20.06
N VAL A 79 -11.78 15.36 -20.98
CA VAL A 79 -10.60 14.52 -20.83
C VAL A 79 -9.31 15.24 -21.21
N ILE A 80 -8.33 15.18 -20.31
CA ILE A 80 -6.93 15.42 -20.67
C ILE A 80 -6.33 14.08 -21.10
N ARG A 81 -5.73 14.04 -22.29
CA ARG A 81 -4.98 12.89 -22.79
C ARG A 81 -3.50 13.21 -22.83
N PHE A 82 -2.77 12.57 -21.95
CA PHE A 82 -1.32 12.68 -21.92
C PHE A 82 -0.67 11.77 -22.98
N GLY A 83 0.32 12.34 -23.68
CA GLY A 83 1.16 11.62 -24.61
C GLY A 83 2.13 10.63 -23.95
N GLU A 84 2.85 9.88 -24.78
CA GLU A 84 3.88 8.94 -24.35
C GLU A 84 4.93 9.59 -23.44
N GLY A 85 5.34 8.87 -22.39
CA GLY A 85 6.33 9.34 -21.42
C GLY A 85 5.75 10.11 -20.22
N ILE A 86 4.44 10.35 -20.18
CA ILE A 86 3.72 10.89 -19.02
C ILE A 86 2.86 9.76 -18.44
N ASN A 87 2.95 9.52 -17.14
CA ASN A 87 2.24 8.44 -16.43
C ASN A 87 1.83 8.89 -15.02
N LYS A 88 1.05 8.08 -14.31
CA LYS A 88 0.63 8.40 -12.93
C LYS A 88 1.81 8.71 -12.01
N ALA A 89 2.83 7.84 -12.00
CA ALA A 89 4.01 7.95 -11.14
C ALA A 89 4.82 9.24 -11.36
N ASN A 90 4.78 9.85 -12.55
CA ASN A 90 5.49 11.09 -12.84
C ASN A 90 4.60 12.34 -12.88
N THR A 91 3.30 12.22 -12.58
CA THR A 91 2.39 13.37 -12.41
C THR A 91 2.27 13.79 -10.95
N ALA A 92 2.09 15.08 -10.73
CA ALA A 92 1.84 15.66 -9.42
C ALA A 92 0.76 16.74 -9.52
N PHE A 93 -0.18 16.71 -8.58
CA PHE A 93 -1.29 17.66 -8.50
C PHE A 93 -1.08 18.62 -7.35
N SER A 94 -1.36 19.90 -7.58
CA SER A 94 -1.32 20.91 -6.54
C SER A 94 -2.45 21.90 -6.74
N ARG A 95 -2.91 22.51 -5.65
CA ARG A 95 -3.94 23.55 -5.68
C ARG A 95 -3.31 24.93 -5.53
N VAL A 96 -3.64 25.84 -6.44
CA VAL A 96 -3.25 27.26 -6.38
C VAL A 96 -4.51 28.11 -6.42
N GLY A 97 -4.94 28.64 -5.28
CA GLY A 97 -6.23 29.34 -5.21
C GLY A 97 -7.39 28.37 -5.48
N ASP A 98 -8.16 28.61 -6.54
CA ASP A 98 -9.22 27.69 -6.99
C ASP A 98 -8.79 26.82 -8.18
N ASP A 99 -7.53 26.93 -8.62
CA ASP A 99 -7.00 26.21 -9.76
C ASP A 99 -6.34 24.90 -9.33
N VAL A 100 -6.41 23.89 -10.21
CA VAL A 100 -5.57 22.69 -10.15
C VAL A 100 -4.40 22.87 -11.11
N VAL A 101 -3.18 22.65 -10.61
CA VAL A 101 -1.96 22.64 -11.43
C VAL A 101 -1.42 21.23 -11.46
N ILE A 102 -1.32 20.67 -12.65
CA ILE A 102 -0.69 19.39 -12.95
C ILE A 102 0.76 19.68 -13.36
N ASN A 103 1.71 19.13 -12.60
CA ASN A 103 3.14 19.23 -12.88
C ASN A 103 3.70 17.84 -13.21
N LEU A 104 4.75 17.80 -14.01
CA LEU A 104 5.52 16.59 -14.26
C LEU A 104 6.73 16.55 -13.32
N ARG A 105 6.82 15.55 -12.44
CA ARG A 105 7.82 15.47 -11.35
C ARG A 105 9.27 15.57 -11.83
N GLU A 106 9.56 14.97 -12.98
CA GLU A 106 10.89 14.97 -13.60
C GLU A 106 11.07 16.03 -14.69
N ASN A 107 10.01 16.79 -14.99
CA ASN A 107 10.01 17.81 -16.02
C ASN A 107 9.36 19.09 -15.48
N ALA A 108 10.21 20.01 -15.02
CA ALA A 108 9.77 21.29 -14.49
C ALA A 108 9.46 22.35 -15.57
N THR A 109 9.55 22.00 -16.86
CA THR A 109 9.26 22.92 -17.98
C THR A 109 7.85 22.77 -18.52
N ASP A 110 7.13 21.73 -18.11
CA ASP A 110 5.79 21.42 -18.59
C ASP A 110 4.80 21.40 -17.43
N SER A 111 3.63 22.00 -17.62
CA SER A 111 2.52 21.95 -16.67
C SER A 111 1.19 22.28 -17.33
N ILE A 112 0.10 21.80 -16.76
CA ILE A 112 -1.25 22.23 -17.13
C ILE A 112 -1.90 22.90 -15.92
N THR A 113 -2.48 24.08 -16.12
CA THR A 113 -3.33 24.75 -15.13
C THR A 113 -4.79 24.65 -15.56
N ILE A 114 -5.61 23.97 -14.76
CA ILE A 114 -7.06 23.91 -14.92
C ILE A 114 -7.65 24.97 -14.01
N THR A 115 -8.17 26.03 -14.63
CA THR A 115 -8.57 27.24 -13.93
C THR A 115 -9.95 27.06 -13.31
N ASN A 116 -10.13 27.56 -12.08
CA ASN A 116 -11.40 27.55 -11.35
C ASN A 116 -11.94 26.16 -10.95
N TRP A 117 -11.13 25.10 -10.99
CA TRP A 117 -11.52 23.73 -10.57
C TRP A 117 -12.37 23.70 -9.29
N PHE A 118 -11.98 24.45 -8.26
CA PHE A 118 -12.65 24.49 -6.95
C PHE A 118 -13.67 25.65 -6.80
N MET A 119 -13.91 26.41 -7.86
CA MET A 119 -14.79 27.57 -7.82
C MET A 119 -16.25 27.13 -7.71
N GLN A 120 -16.92 27.56 -6.66
CA GLN A 120 -18.36 27.32 -6.50
C GLN A 120 -19.17 28.24 -7.42
N SER A 121 -19.65 27.68 -8.54
CA SER A 121 -20.44 28.41 -9.53
C SER A 121 -21.58 27.56 -10.11
N ASN A 122 -22.27 28.07 -11.15
CA ASN A 122 -23.23 27.27 -11.92
C ASN A 122 -22.57 26.44 -13.04
N TYR A 123 -21.28 26.67 -13.30
CA TYR A 123 -20.42 25.90 -14.18
C TYR A 123 -19.64 24.87 -13.35
N ASP A 124 -19.34 23.74 -13.97
CA ASP A 124 -18.39 22.76 -13.48
C ASP A 124 -17.08 22.99 -14.25
N PHE A 125 -16.03 23.46 -13.58
CA PHE A 125 -14.75 23.80 -14.24
C PHE A 125 -13.73 22.66 -14.19
N ARG A 126 -14.17 21.48 -13.75
CA ARG A 126 -13.31 20.32 -13.59
C ARG A 126 -13.13 19.65 -14.94
N ILE A 127 -12.02 18.94 -15.06
CA ILE A 127 -11.83 17.93 -16.09
C ILE A 127 -12.13 16.59 -15.43
N GLU A 128 -13.08 15.84 -15.96
CA GLU A 128 -13.56 14.60 -15.32
C GLU A 128 -12.51 13.51 -15.30
N THR A 129 -11.75 13.37 -16.39
CA THR A 129 -10.80 12.26 -16.54
C THR A 129 -9.45 12.75 -17.08
N ILE A 130 -8.37 12.19 -16.55
CA ILE A 130 -7.00 12.38 -17.04
C ILE A 130 -6.49 11.02 -17.49
N GLU A 131 -6.37 10.80 -18.79
CA GLU A 131 -5.95 9.54 -19.41
C GLU A 131 -4.45 9.54 -19.74
N PHE A 132 -3.80 8.40 -19.49
CA PHE A 132 -2.40 8.16 -19.83
C PHE A 132 -2.26 7.16 -20.99
N ALA A 133 -1.11 7.18 -21.67
CA ALA A 133 -0.84 6.32 -22.83
C ALA A 133 -0.88 4.81 -22.51
N ASP A 134 -0.65 4.42 -21.25
CA ASP A 134 -0.73 3.04 -20.78
C ASP A 134 -2.18 2.56 -20.52
N GLY A 135 -3.16 3.45 -20.69
CA GLY A 135 -4.58 3.19 -20.47
C GLY A 135 -5.04 3.36 -19.02
N THR A 136 -4.16 3.77 -18.10
CA THR A 136 -4.57 4.20 -16.76
C THR A 136 -5.18 5.60 -16.81
N SER A 137 -5.97 5.95 -15.78
CA SER A 137 -6.57 7.29 -15.67
C SER A 137 -6.69 7.75 -14.22
N TYR A 138 -6.68 9.07 -14.00
CA TYR A 138 -7.24 9.67 -12.79
C TYR A 138 -8.63 10.22 -13.08
N GLU A 139 -9.58 9.95 -12.21
CA GLU A 139 -10.85 10.67 -12.16
C GLU A 139 -10.71 11.96 -11.32
N ALA A 140 -11.56 12.95 -11.58
CA ALA A 140 -11.54 14.24 -10.86
C ALA A 140 -11.51 14.09 -9.33
N VAL A 141 -12.26 13.12 -8.78
CA VAL A 141 -12.28 12.85 -7.34
C VAL A 141 -10.95 12.33 -6.81
N GLU A 142 -10.18 11.58 -7.61
CA GLU A 142 -8.85 11.12 -7.22
C GLU A 142 -7.86 12.29 -7.18
N VAL A 143 -7.94 13.21 -8.15
CA VAL A 143 -7.14 14.45 -8.15
C VAL A 143 -7.42 15.27 -6.89
N GLU A 144 -8.69 15.43 -6.53
CA GLU A 144 -9.11 16.12 -5.30
C GLU A 144 -8.58 15.39 -4.05
N ASN A 145 -8.67 14.06 -3.99
CA ASN A 145 -8.14 13.27 -2.88
C ASN A 145 -6.61 13.39 -2.76
N ILE A 146 -5.88 13.51 -3.87
CA ILE A 146 -4.43 13.75 -3.85
C ILE A 146 -4.13 15.12 -3.24
N ILE A 147 -4.85 16.15 -3.66
CA ILE A 147 -4.69 17.52 -3.15
C ILE A 147 -5.04 17.60 -1.66
N ASP A 148 -6.08 16.89 -1.23
CA ASP A 148 -6.53 16.86 0.16
C ASP A 148 -5.68 15.93 1.05
N GLY A 149 -4.72 15.20 0.47
CA GLY A 149 -3.85 14.24 1.16
C GLY A 149 -4.51 12.90 1.50
N LEU A 150 -5.74 12.66 1.07
CA LEU A 150 -6.45 11.38 1.26
C LEU A 150 -5.87 10.26 0.38
N LEU A 151 -5.34 10.61 -0.79
CA LEU A 151 -4.61 9.71 -1.67
C LEU A 151 -3.16 10.18 -1.80
N VAL A 152 -2.22 9.46 -1.21
CA VAL A 152 -0.78 9.77 -1.28
C VAL A 152 -0.16 8.87 -2.34
N VAL A 153 0.42 9.46 -3.38
CA VAL A 153 0.99 8.72 -4.51
C VAL A 153 2.49 8.99 -4.62
N GLY A 154 3.27 7.91 -4.57
CA GLY A 154 4.69 7.86 -4.81
C GLY A 154 5.04 7.89 -6.31
N THR A 155 6.24 7.42 -6.61
CA THR A 155 6.88 7.37 -7.92
C THR A 155 7.46 5.97 -8.13
N ASP A 156 8.05 5.68 -9.30
CA ASP A 156 8.76 4.41 -9.51
C ASP A 156 10.14 4.34 -8.81
N TYR A 157 10.40 5.22 -7.84
CA TYR A 157 11.62 5.31 -7.05
C TYR A 157 11.31 5.20 -5.57
N SER A 158 12.33 4.99 -4.75
CA SER A 158 12.18 4.99 -3.29
C SER A 158 11.60 6.31 -2.76
N ASP A 159 10.42 6.21 -2.17
CA ASP A 159 9.66 7.30 -1.60
C ASP A 159 9.43 7.15 -0.09
N SER A 160 9.03 8.26 0.53
CA SER A 160 8.51 8.28 1.90
C SER A 160 7.07 8.78 1.84
N LEU A 161 6.13 7.86 2.02
CA LEU A 161 4.70 8.12 1.94
C LEU A 161 4.12 8.21 3.35
N ILE A 162 3.52 9.36 3.65
CA ILE A 162 3.01 9.68 4.99
C ILE A 162 1.58 10.18 4.85
N GLY A 163 0.62 9.44 5.43
CA GLY A 163 -0.76 9.88 5.58
C GLY A 163 -0.95 10.81 6.79
N ASP A 164 -2.20 11.05 7.16
CA ASP A 164 -2.57 11.95 8.24
C ASP A 164 -3.41 11.25 9.33
N SER A 165 -4.43 11.92 9.86
CA SER A 165 -5.30 11.38 10.91
C SER A 165 -6.64 10.85 10.40
N ARG A 166 -6.80 10.84 9.08
CA ARG A 166 -7.98 10.38 8.35
C ARG A 166 -7.65 9.04 7.71
N ASP A 167 -8.67 8.37 7.17
CA ASP A 167 -8.46 7.16 6.39
C ASP A 167 -7.77 7.52 5.06
N ASN A 168 -6.49 7.20 4.90
CA ASN A 168 -5.68 7.49 3.73
C ASN A 168 -5.50 6.25 2.85
N THR A 169 -5.29 6.47 1.55
CA THR A 169 -4.74 5.46 0.64
C THR A 169 -3.35 5.88 0.20
N LEU A 170 -2.35 5.04 0.42
CA LEU A 170 -0.95 5.27 0.05
C LEU A 170 -0.61 4.30 -1.08
N ILE A 171 -0.16 4.82 -2.23
CA ILE A 171 0.26 4.04 -3.40
C ILE A 171 1.72 4.34 -3.68
N GLY A 172 2.63 3.38 -3.47
CA GLY A 172 4.07 3.58 -3.70
C GLY A 172 4.50 3.45 -5.15
N TYR A 173 3.99 2.44 -5.85
CA TYR A 173 4.55 1.89 -7.10
C TYR A 173 5.86 1.13 -6.86
N LEU A 174 6.80 1.19 -7.81
CA LEU A 174 8.08 0.51 -7.72
C LEU A 174 9.05 1.27 -6.81
N GLY A 175 10.07 0.59 -6.33
CA GLY A 175 11.11 1.19 -5.50
C GLY A 175 11.05 0.65 -4.09
N ASN A 176 12.05 0.97 -3.26
CA ASN A 176 12.01 0.56 -1.85
C ASN A 176 11.38 1.70 -1.04
N ASP A 177 10.13 1.53 -0.65
CA ASP A 177 9.34 2.61 -0.07
C ASP A 177 9.21 2.53 1.44
N VAL A 178 8.95 3.69 2.06
CA VAL A 178 8.65 3.80 3.49
C VAL A 178 7.26 4.37 3.68
N TYR A 179 6.38 3.58 4.29
CA TYR A 179 4.99 3.95 4.55
C TYR A 179 4.74 4.29 6.02
N THR A 180 3.92 5.30 6.25
CA THR A 180 3.32 5.62 7.55
C THR A 180 1.90 6.10 7.28
N GLY A 181 0.90 5.25 7.54
CA GLY A 181 -0.51 5.63 7.37
C GLY A 181 -0.90 6.81 8.25
N GLY A 182 -0.48 6.75 9.51
CA GLY A 182 -0.86 7.72 10.53
C GLY A 182 -1.94 7.12 11.39
N THR A 183 -2.92 7.92 11.84
CA THR A 183 -4.09 7.35 12.53
C THR A 183 -5.25 7.30 11.57
N GLY A 184 -6.07 6.27 11.61
CA GLY A 184 -7.16 6.11 10.66
C GLY A 184 -7.39 4.63 10.39
N ASN A 185 -8.05 4.32 9.30
CA ASN A 185 -7.99 2.97 8.75
C ASN A 185 -7.38 3.12 7.35
N ASP A 186 -6.07 2.93 7.28
CA ASP A 186 -5.31 3.26 6.09
C ASP A 186 -5.19 2.07 5.15
N THR A 187 -5.10 2.35 3.85
CA THR A 187 -4.85 1.34 2.83
C THR A 187 -3.51 1.63 2.16
N ILE A 188 -2.58 0.69 2.26
CA ILE A 188 -1.26 0.76 1.63
C ILE A 188 -1.22 -0.24 0.48
N ILE A 189 -0.83 0.24 -0.70
CA ILE A 189 -0.70 -0.53 -1.93
C ILE A 189 0.67 -0.21 -2.53
N ASP A 190 1.49 -1.23 -2.69
CA ASP A 190 2.83 -1.12 -3.28
C ASP A 190 2.93 -2.02 -4.53
N ASP A 191 4.13 -2.05 -5.12
CA ASP A 191 4.53 -3.03 -6.13
C ASP A 191 5.85 -3.66 -5.64
N ALA A 192 6.64 -4.26 -6.54
CA ALA A 192 7.89 -4.87 -6.15
C ALA A 192 8.90 -3.88 -5.54
N GLY A 193 9.52 -4.27 -4.43
CA GLY A 193 10.56 -3.49 -3.78
C GLY A 193 11.12 -4.17 -2.52
N ASN A 194 11.55 -3.38 -1.53
CA ASN A 194 11.83 -3.85 -0.17
C ASN A 194 11.27 -2.80 0.77
N GLU A 195 10.03 -3.01 1.16
CA GLU A 195 9.17 -1.99 1.72
C GLU A 195 9.31 -1.94 3.24
N VAL A 196 9.11 -0.75 3.80
CA VAL A 196 9.06 -0.54 5.24
C VAL A 196 7.73 0.08 5.63
N TYR A 197 6.88 -0.71 6.26
CA TYR A 197 5.59 -0.26 6.80
C TYR A 197 5.75 0.09 8.28
N ASN A 198 5.49 1.34 8.65
CA ASN A 198 5.52 1.75 10.05
C ASN A 198 4.09 1.79 10.61
N PHE A 199 3.87 1.04 11.68
CA PHE A 199 2.58 0.98 12.37
C PHE A 199 2.78 1.20 13.87
N SER A 200 1.98 2.07 14.46
CA SER A 200 2.08 2.47 15.86
C SER A 200 0.83 2.09 16.64
N ALA A 201 0.98 1.93 17.95
CA ALA A 201 -0.18 1.76 18.83
C ALA A 201 -1.12 2.99 18.72
N GLY A 202 -2.39 2.74 18.38
CA GLY A 202 -3.41 3.76 18.15
C GLY A 202 -3.58 4.19 16.68
N ASP A 203 -2.85 3.58 15.74
CA ASP A 203 -2.95 3.92 14.31
C ASP A 203 -4.28 3.44 13.71
N GLY A 204 -4.97 2.47 14.32
CA GLY A 204 -6.28 1.99 13.88
C GLY A 204 -6.19 0.68 13.10
N GLN A 205 -6.99 0.52 12.04
CA GLN A 205 -7.11 -0.75 11.31
C GLN A 205 -6.62 -0.61 9.88
N ASP A 206 -5.36 -0.94 9.65
CA ASP A 206 -4.72 -0.71 8.37
C ASP A 206 -4.70 -1.97 7.51
N THR A 207 -4.68 -1.79 6.20
CA THR A 207 -4.58 -2.86 5.22
C THR A 207 -3.37 -2.64 4.32
N ILE A 208 -2.55 -3.68 4.15
CA ILE A 208 -1.37 -3.70 3.28
C ILE A 208 -1.63 -4.68 2.13
N SER A 209 -1.30 -4.27 0.91
CA SER A 209 -1.28 -5.13 -0.28
C SER A 209 0.12 -5.12 -0.88
N ASP A 210 0.90 -6.13 -0.48
CA ASP A 210 2.28 -6.33 -0.90
C ASP A 210 2.37 -7.15 -2.20
N TYR A 211 3.32 -6.89 -3.09
CA TYR A 211 3.44 -7.62 -4.37
C TYR A 211 4.79 -8.27 -4.67
N ALA A 212 5.85 -7.98 -3.92
CA ALA A 212 7.09 -8.76 -3.82
C ALA A 212 8.16 -7.95 -3.11
N GLY A 213 8.96 -8.61 -2.27
CA GLY A 213 10.15 -7.94 -1.79
C GLY A 213 10.89 -8.69 -0.70
N THR A 214 11.51 -7.93 0.18
CA THR A 214 11.97 -8.42 1.48
C THR A 214 11.58 -7.36 2.49
N ASP A 215 10.37 -7.53 2.99
CA ASP A 215 9.59 -6.42 3.50
C ASP A 215 9.52 -6.46 5.01
N VAL A 216 9.33 -5.28 5.60
CA VAL A 216 9.41 -5.09 7.04
C VAL A 216 8.21 -4.29 7.54
N ILE A 217 7.50 -4.85 8.51
CA ILE A 217 6.62 -4.03 9.38
C ILE A 217 7.39 -3.67 10.65
N ASN A 218 7.51 -2.37 10.91
CA ASN A 218 8.01 -1.84 12.17
C ASN A 218 6.84 -1.45 13.08
N PHE A 219 6.67 -2.20 14.17
CA PHE A 219 5.69 -1.94 15.19
C PHE A 219 6.23 -1.00 16.29
N ASN A 220 5.68 0.22 16.36
CA ASN A 220 6.06 1.23 17.33
C ASN A 220 5.11 1.24 18.54
N GLY A 221 5.64 0.92 19.72
CA GLY A 221 4.84 0.85 20.97
C GLY A 221 4.02 -0.43 21.15
N ILE A 222 4.24 -1.45 20.32
CA ILE A 222 3.60 -2.77 20.41
C ILE A 222 4.68 -3.83 20.66
N SER A 223 4.48 -4.63 21.71
CA SER A 223 5.34 -5.79 22.05
C SER A 223 4.93 -7.03 21.28
N LYS A 224 5.86 -7.95 21.01
CA LYS A 224 5.58 -9.21 20.30
C LYS A 224 4.44 -10.00 20.95
N ASN A 225 4.46 -10.13 22.28
CA ASN A 225 3.47 -10.92 23.03
C ASN A 225 2.06 -10.31 23.04
N ALA A 226 1.88 -9.08 22.55
CA ALA A 226 0.56 -8.49 22.37
C ALA A 226 -0.09 -8.87 21.03
N ALA A 227 0.71 -9.29 20.04
CA ALA A 227 0.22 -9.59 18.70
C ALA A 227 -0.47 -10.96 18.63
N ILE A 228 -1.63 -11.00 17.99
CA ILE A 228 -2.45 -12.20 17.77
C ILE A 228 -2.69 -12.32 16.26
N TYR A 229 -2.25 -13.43 15.68
CA TYR A 229 -2.29 -13.70 14.25
C TYR A 229 -3.50 -14.57 13.93
N THR A 230 -4.32 -14.16 12.97
CA THR A 230 -5.52 -14.88 12.53
C THR A 230 -5.57 -14.94 11.01
N GLN A 231 -5.85 -16.12 10.47
CA GLN A 231 -6.16 -16.24 9.04
C GLN A 231 -7.63 -15.87 8.80
N ASP A 232 -7.88 -14.91 7.90
CA ASP A 232 -9.21 -14.60 7.37
C ASP A 232 -9.22 -14.74 5.86
N GLY A 233 -9.80 -15.84 5.36
CA GLY A 233 -9.71 -16.22 3.96
C GLY A 233 -8.25 -16.39 3.50
N ASN A 234 -7.83 -15.58 2.54
CA ASN A 234 -6.44 -15.54 2.05
C ASN A 234 -5.57 -14.49 2.76
N ASN A 235 -6.12 -13.73 3.71
CA ASN A 235 -5.43 -12.64 4.37
C ASN A 235 -4.87 -13.08 5.71
N LEU A 236 -3.76 -12.48 6.13
CA LEU A 236 -3.27 -12.53 7.50
C LEU A 236 -3.75 -11.28 8.24
N VAL A 237 -4.45 -11.49 9.36
CA VAL A 237 -4.93 -10.42 10.22
C VAL A 237 -4.15 -10.46 11.54
N ILE A 238 -3.47 -9.37 11.89
CA ILE A 238 -2.74 -9.18 13.13
C ILE A 238 -3.54 -8.23 14.01
N THR A 239 -4.01 -8.70 15.15
CA THR A 239 -4.69 -7.89 16.17
C THR A 239 -3.84 -7.78 17.42
N PHE A 240 -4.13 -6.81 18.29
CA PHE A 240 -3.32 -6.56 19.48
C PHE A 240 -4.15 -6.64 20.77
N GLN A 241 -3.64 -7.34 21.77
CA GLN A 241 -4.31 -7.51 23.07
C GLN A 241 -4.69 -6.16 23.69
N ASN A 242 -5.97 -6.04 24.10
CA ASN A 242 -6.53 -4.82 24.70
C ASN A 242 -6.47 -3.56 23.80
N SER A 243 -6.33 -3.74 22.48
CA SER A 243 -6.43 -2.66 21.49
C SER A 243 -7.56 -2.92 20.49
N THR A 244 -7.99 -1.87 19.78
CA THR A 244 -8.79 -1.95 18.55
C THR A 244 -7.92 -1.95 17.30
N ASP A 245 -6.62 -1.75 17.46
CA ASP A 245 -5.67 -1.70 16.36
C ASP A 245 -5.58 -3.04 15.63
N GLN A 246 -5.36 -2.99 14.33
CA GLN A 246 -5.25 -4.16 13.46
C GLN A 246 -4.35 -3.84 12.25
N ILE A 247 -3.62 -4.84 11.79
CA ILE A 247 -3.07 -4.86 10.44
C ILE A 247 -3.65 -6.05 9.69
N THR A 248 -4.18 -5.81 8.49
CA THR A 248 -4.54 -6.86 7.54
C THR A 248 -3.54 -6.86 6.39
N ILE A 249 -2.87 -8.00 6.18
CA ILE A 249 -1.99 -8.21 5.03
C ILE A 249 -2.76 -9.06 4.02
N SER A 250 -3.08 -8.43 2.90
CA SER A 250 -3.93 -9.01 1.86
C SER A 250 -3.21 -10.15 1.15
N ASN A 251 -3.93 -11.23 0.85
CA ASN A 251 -3.44 -12.35 0.05
C ASN A 251 -2.21 -13.09 0.60
N TRP A 252 -1.87 -12.93 1.87
CA TRP A 252 -0.80 -13.65 2.58
C TRP A 252 -0.73 -15.17 2.26
N TYR A 253 -1.88 -15.85 2.24
CA TYR A 253 -1.97 -17.30 2.01
C TYR A 253 -2.16 -17.68 0.53
N LEU A 254 -2.16 -16.71 -0.38
CA LEU A 254 -2.35 -16.93 -1.82
C LEU A 254 -1.00 -17.07 -2.56
N SER A 255 -0.01 -16.24 -2.24
CA SER A 255 1.32 -16.24 -2.86
C SER A 255 2.39 -15.84 -1.85
N ASP A 256 3.60 -16.37 -2.02
CA ASP A 256 4.76 -15.91 -1.22
C ASP A 256 5.14 -14.46 -1.56
N SER A 257 4.77 -13.95 -2.73
CA SER A 257 4.99 -12.54 -3.12
C SER A 257 4.06 -11.55 -2.43
N ASN A 258 3.11 -11.98 -1.60
CA ASN A 258 2.23 -11.09 -0.84
C ASN A 258 2.56 -11.12 0.66
N LYS A 259 3.67 -11.75 1.03
CA LYS A 259 4.06 -11.93 2.43
C LYS A 259 5.05 -10.85 2.81
N ILE A 260 4.98 -10.46 4.07
CA ILE A 260 5.98 -9.62 4.72
C ILE A 260 6.99 -10.52 5.41
N GLU A 261 8.27 -10.39 5.10
CA GLU A 261 9.30 -11.30 5.60
C GLU A 261 9.64 -11.08 7.07
N THR A 262 9.53 -9.84 7.55
CA THR A 262 10.02 -9.46 8.88
C THR A 262 9.07 -8.53 9.63
N LEU A 263 8.84 -8.84 10.91
CA LEU A 263 8.15 -7.96 11.86
C LEU A 263 9.13 -7.54 12.96
N HIS A 264 9.31 -6.24 13.16
CA HIS A 264 10.07 -5.67 14.27
C HIS A 264 9.14 -5.13 15.34
N PHE A 265 9.34 -5.51 16.60
CA PHE A 265 8.53 -5.08 17.73
C PHE A 265 9.26 -4.08 18.64
N ALA A 266 8.50 -3.32 19.41
CA ALA A 266 9.02 -2.23 20.23
C ALA A 266 9.85 -2.68 21.44
N ASP A 267 9.72 -3.94 21.85
CA ASP A 267 10.53 -4.61 22.87
C ASP A 267 11.88 -5.11 22.34
N GLY A 268 12.13 -4.96 21.04
CA GLY A 268 13.35 -5.40 20.36
C GLY A 268 13.26 -6.81 19.76
N ASP A 269 12.11 -7.48 19.90
CA ASP A 269 11.88 -8.76 19.27
C ASP A 269 11.74 -8.64 17.75
N VAL A 270 12.19 -9.68 17.06
CA VAL A 270 12.10 -9.80 15.60
C VAL A 270 11.49 -11.15 15.24
N LEU A 271 10.41 -11.12 14.46
CA LEU A 271 9.82 -12.31 13.86
C LEU A 271 10.13 -12.32 12.36
N SER A 272 10.68 -13.43 11.87
CA SER A 272 10.99 -13.62 10.45
C SER A 272 10.75 -15.06 10.03
N GLY A 273 10.32 -15.29 8.78
CA GLY A 273 10.16 -16.61 8.17
C GLY A 273 8.82 -17.31 8.43
N ASP A 274 8.41 -17.45 9.71
CA ASP A 274 7.22 -18.22 10.12
C ASP A 274 6.07 -17.32 10.61
N ILE A 275 5.82 -16.21 9.92
CA ILE A 275 4.72 -15.32 10.25
C ILE A 275 3.40 -15.96 9.80
N GLY A 276 2.37 -15.98 10.66
CA GLY A 276 1.03 -16.41 10.29
C GLY A 276 0.83 -17.91 9.98
N THR A 277 1.75 -18.82 10.33
CA THR A 277 1.62 -20.26 10.02
C THR A 277 0.63 -21.04 10.91
N SER A 278 0.12 -20.44 11.98
CA SER A 278 -1.11 -20.81 12.71
C SER A 278 -1.33 -19.78 13.83
N PRO A 279 -2.54 -19.63 14.38
CA PRO A 279 -2.76 -18.65 15.43
C PRO A 279 -1.82 -18.95 16.59
N VAL A 280 -1.02 -17.95 17.00
CA VAL A 280 -0.31 -17.98 18.28
C VAL A 280 -1.39 -18.08 19.35
N LEU A 281 -1.68 -19.32 19.75
CA LEU A 281 -2.49 -19.60 20.91
C LEU A 281 -1.65 -19.19 22.14
N PRO A 282 -2.28 -18.68 23.21
CA PRO A 282 -1.55 -18.28 24.42
C PRO A 282 -0.72 -19.44 24.95
N ASP A 283 0.56 -19.21 25.28
CA ASP A 283 1.53 -20.12 25.94
C ASP A 283 0.85 -21.21 26.79
N PRO A 284 0.37 -22.29 26.16
CA PRO A 284 -0.56 -23.20 26.77
C PRO A 284 0.21 -24.20 27.61
N THR A 285 -0.42 -24.62 28.71
CA THR A 285 -0.03 -25.87 29.34
C THR A 285 -0.75 -27.02 28.64
N ILE A 286 -0.01 -27.81 27.87
CA ILE A 286 -0.49 -28.99 27.16
C ILE A 286 -0.22 -30.21 28.04
N VAL A 287 -1.28 -30.95 28.39
CA VAL A 287 -1.17 -32.12 29.28
C VAL A 287 -1.78 -33.33 28.59
N GLY A 288 -0.94 -34.34 28.32
CA GLY A 288 -1.34 -35.65 27.85
C GLY A 288 -1.92 -36.54 28.95
N THR A 289 -2.15 -37.79 28.62
CA THR A 289 -2.78 -38.79 29.48
C THR A 289 -1.75 -39.73 30.11
N ASP A 290 -2.21 -40.77 30.83
CA ASP A 290 -1.34 -41.85 31.30
C ASP A 290 -1.06 -42.92 30.20
N GLY A 291 -1.50 -42.67 28.95
CA GLY A 291 -1.30 -43.53 27.79
C GLY A 291 -0.31 -42.93 26.79
N ALA A 292 -0.08 -43.63 25.68
CA ALA A 292 0.78 -43.10 24.61
C ALA A 292 0.04 -42.02 23.81
N ASP A 293 0.55 -40.80 23.85
CA ASP A 293 -0.04 -39.61 23.23
C ASP A 293 0.84 -39.01 22.13
N VAL A 294 0.20 -38.28 21.20
CA VAL A 294 0.88 -37.41 20.25
C VAL A 294 0.42 -35.98 20.54
N LEU A 295 1.31 -35.16 21.06
CA LEU A 295 1.04 -33.79 21.48
C LEU A 295 1.64 -32.81 20.48
N PHE A 296 0.87 -31.79 20.13
CA PHE A 296 1.28 -30.75 19.19
C PHE A 296 1.36 -29.42 19.93
N GLY A 297 2.58 -28.87 19.96
CA GLY A 297 2.86 -27.53 20.46
C GLY A 297 2.37 -26.45 19.50
N THR A 298 2.38 -25.21 19.99
CA THR A 298 2.08 -24.00 19.23
C THR A 298 3.37 -23.40 18.67
N LEU A 299 3.33 -22.11 18.33
CA LEU A 299 4.50 -21.31 17.94
C LEU A 299 4.99 -20.40 19.10
N GLY A 300 4.30 -20.44 20.24
CA GLY A 300 4.63 -19.68 21.46
C GLY A 300 5.45 -20.53 22.44
N ASP A 301 5.76 -19.97 23.61
CA ASP A 301 6.54 -20.69 24.63
C ASP A 301 5.61 -21.66 25.37
N ASP A 302 5.52 -22.91 24.93
CA ASP A 302 4.60 -23.90 25.48
C ASP A 302 5.14 -24.52 26.77
N THR A 303 4.24 -25.03 27.62
CA THR A 303 4.59 -25.99 28.68
C THR A 303 3.91 -27.32 28.41
N ILE A 304 4.68 -28.35 28.09
CA ILE A 304 4.16 -29.64 27.62
C ILE A 304 4.47 -30.74 28.63
N ALA A 305 3.46 -31.51 29.03
CA ALA A 305 3.60 -32.68 29.89
C ALA A 305 2.92 -33.89 29.23
N GLY A 306 3.69 -34.90 28.82
CA GLY A 306 3.18 -36.13 28.21
C GLY A 306 2.28 -36.95 29.14
N GLY A 307 2.70 -37.06 30.41
CA GLY A 307 2.09 -37.96 31.37
C GLY A 307 2.87 -39.26 31.42
N LYS A 308 2.20 -40.41 31.54
CA LYS A 308 2.89 -41.72 31.48
C LYS A 308 2.71 -42.33 30.11
N GLY A 309 3.68 -43.12 29.66
CA GLY A 309 3.54 -43.88 28.42
C GLY A 309 4.76 -43.71 27.53
N PHE A 310 4.49 -43.76 26.22
CA PHE A 310 5.45 -43.37 25.21
C PHE A 310 4.81 -42.24 24.44
N ASP A 311 5.27 -41.03 24.67
CA ASP A 311 4.67 -39.83 24.08
C ASP A 311 5.54 -39.26 22.98
N ILE A 312 4.89 -38.61 22.00
CA ILE A 312 5.55 -37.90 20.92
C ILE A 312 5.14 -36.44 20.98
N PHE A 313 6.11 -35.53 21.12
CA PHE A 313 5.91 -34.10 21.09
C PHE A 313 6.34 -33.54 19.73
N HIS A 314 5.47 -32.75 19.11
CA HIS A 314 5.71 -32.03 17.86
C HIS A 314 5.51 -30.53 18.12
N ASP A 315 6.58 -29.82 18.44
CA ASP A 315 6.62 -28.38 18.63
C ASP A 315 6.87 -27.66 17.29
N HIS A 316 6.17 -26.54 17.09
CA HIS A 316 6.24 -25.77 15.85
C HIS A 316 7.10 -24.49 16.00
N GLY A 317 7.71 -24.24 17.17
CA GLY A 317 8.67 -23.17 17.49
C GLY A 317 8.35 -22.47 18.83
N GLY A 318 9.31 -21.74 19.42
CA GLY A 318 9.16 -21.12 20.75
C GLY A 318 10.14 -21.72 21.77
N SER A 319 10.40 -21.01 22.87
CA SER A 319 11.26 -21.54 23.95
C SER A 319 10.45 -22.45 24.87
N ASP A 320 10.30 -23.71 24.49
CA ASP A 320 9.36 -24.62 25.12
C ASP A 320 9.88 -25.25 26.41
N THR A 321 8.97 -25.58 27.33
CA THR A 321 9.27 -26.34 28.55
C THR A 321 8.59 -27.70 28.54
N TYR A 322 9.39 -28.76 28.41
CA TYR A 322 8.95 -30.15 28.48
C TYR A 322 9.10 -30.70 29.90
N LEU A 323 7.97 -31.04 30.53
CA LEU A 323 7.91 -31.53 31.91
C LEU A 323 8.03 -33.06 31.95
N PHE A 324 9.03 -33.55 32.68
CA PHE A 324 9.28 -34.98 32.89
C PHE A 324 9.30 -35.33 34.39
N ASN A 325 8.45 -36.28 34.80
CA ASN A 325 8.40 -36.84 36.14
C ASN A 325 8.86 -38.30 36.18
N LYS A 326 9.09 -38.78 37.40
CA LYS A 326 9.53 -40.17 37.61
C LYS A 326 8.40 -41.15 37.25
N GLY A 327 8.65 -41.98 36.25
CA GLY A 327 7.71 -42.99 35.80
C GLY A 327 6.90 -42.61 34.56
N ASP A 328 7.22 -41.46 33.96
CA ASP A 328 6.58 -40.97 32.73
C ASP A 328 6.90 -41.86 31.53
N GLY A 329 8.09 -42.47 31.49
CA GLY A 329 8.39 -43.52 30.52
C GLY A 329 9.48 -43.11 29.55
N THR A 330 9.22 -43.24 28.25
CA THR A 330 10.19 -42.92 27.19
C THR A 330 9.48 -42.10 26.15
N ASP A 331 9.91 -40.87 25.93
CA ASP A 331 9.22 -39.94 25.06
C ASP A 331 10.13 -39.47 23.93
N SER A 332 9.54 -38.95 22.87
CA SER A 332 10.24 -38.42 21.70
C SER A 332 9.84 -36.97 21.48
N ILE A 333 10.83 -36.10 21.30
CA ILE A 333 10.62 -34.68 20.99
C ILE A 333 11.05 -34.45 19.55
N PHE A 334 10.16 -33.88 18.75
CA PHE A 334 10.40 -33.47 17.38
C PHE A 334 10.31 -31.96 17.29
N ASP A 335 11.43 -31.34 17.63
CA ASP A 335 11.67 -29.92 17.41
C ASP A 335 11.67 -29.62 15.91
N MET A 336 10.60 -28.94 15.47
CA MET A 336 10.45 -28.48 14.09
C MET A 336 10.81 -27.00 13.93
N SER A 337 11.43 -26.38 14.95
CA SER A 337 11.98 -25.03 14.83
C SER A 337 12.97 -24.96 13.67
N LEU A 338 12.72 -24.00 12.78
CA LEU A 338 13.64 -23.67 11.68
C LEU A 338 14.81 -22.78 12.15
N LYS A 339 14.81 -22.32 13.41
CA LYS A 339 15.78 -21.37 13.97
C LYS A 339 16.90 -22.09 14.72
N LYS A 340 18.10 -22.12 14.15
CA LYS A 340 19.33 -22.60 14.82
C LYS A 340 20.08 -21.52 15.61
N ASN A 341 19.41 -20.46 16.06
CA ASN A 341 20.05 -19.38 16.83
C ASN A 341 19.65 -19.44 18.31
N ASN A 342 20.51 -18.90 19.19
CA ASN A 342 20.40 -18.97 20.66
C ASN A 342 19.16 -18.29 21.29
N SER A 343 18.16 -17.89 20.51
CA SER A 343 16.91 -17.26 21.00
C SER A 343 15.76 -18.25 21.13
N ASP A 344 15.90 -19.46 20.60
CA ASP A 344 14.94 -20.56 20.73
C ASP A 344 15.57 -21.61 21.66
N VAL A 345 15.27 -21.54 22.96
CA VAL A 345 15.92 -22.39 23.96
C VAL A 345 14.89 -23.27 24.65
N ASP A 346 14.82 -24.51 24.18
CA ASP A 346 13.99 -25.53 24.78
C ASP A 346 14.57 -26.08 26.07
N THR A 347 13.68 -26.29 27.03
CA THR A 347 14.01 -26.75 28.37
C THR A 347 13.30 -28.06 28.67
N ALA A 348 14.08 -29.15 28.78
CA ALA A 348 13.61 -30.35 29.46
C ALA A 348 13.70 -30.15 30.98
N LEU A 349 12.55 -29.92 31.63
CA LEU A 349 12.44 -29.69 33.07
C LEU A 349 12.03 -30.98 33.79
N PHE A 350 12.95 -31.50 34.61
CA PHE A 350 12.74 -32.72 35.39
C PHE A 350 12.17 -32.43 36.78
N GLY A 351 11.19 -33.21 37.20
CA GLY A 351 10.59 -33.17 38.54
C GLY A 351 11.63 -33.39 39.66
N ALA A 352 11.33 -32.87 40.85
CA ALA A 352 12.29 -32.84 41.98
C ALA A 352 12.76 -34.22 42.47
N ASP A 353 12.05 -35.29 42.13
CA ASP A 353 12.35 -36.68 42.48
C ASP A 353 13.05 -37.47 41.35
N VAL A 354 13.25 -36.86 40.18
CA VAL A 354 14.02 -37.41 39.07
C VAL A 354 15.50 -37.19 39.31
N GLN A 355 16.27 -38.28 39.35
CA GLN A 355 17.73 -38.21 39.50
C GLN A 355 18.41 -38.29 38.14
N LYS A 356 19.64 -37.80 38.04
CA LYS A 356 20.45 -37.90 36.80
C LYS A 356 20.60 -39.34 36.29
N THR A 357 20.59 -40.33 37.19
CA THR A 357 20.66 -41.75 36.84
C THR A 357 19.36 -42.32 36.29
N ASP A 358 18.25 -41.59 36.43
CA ASP A 358 16.93 -41.97 35.92
C ASP A 358 16.73 -41.52 34.46
N VAL A 359 17.61 -40.67 33.93
CA VAL A 359 17.46 -40.04 32.60
C VAL A 359 18.50 -40.59 31.62
N ALA A 360 18.05 -40.93 30.41
CA ALA A 360 18.90 -41.27 29.28
C ALA A 360 18.42 -40.54 28.03
N PHE A 361 19.35 -39.95 27.28
CA PHE A 361 19.06 -39.29 26.00
C PHE A 361 19.49 -40.18 24.86
N TYR A 362 18.64 -40.30 23.85
CA TYR A 362 18.89 -41.00 22.61
C TYR A 362 18.66 -39.99 21.47
N MET A 363 19.64 -39.85 20.58
CA MET A 363 19.59 -38.98 19.41
C MET A 363 19.44 -39.81 18.14
#